data_AF-A0A524Q1A9-F1
#
_entry.id   AF-A0A524Q1A9-F1
#
_cell.length_a   1.000
_cell.length_b   1.000
_cell.length_c   1.000
_cell.angle_alpha   90.00
_cell.angle_beta   90.00
_cell.angle_gamma   90.00
#
_symmetry.space_group_name_H-M   'P 1'
#
loop_
_entity.id
_entity.type
_entity.pdbx_description
1 polymer ?
#
loop_
_entity_poly.entity_id
_entity_poly.type
_entity_poly.pdbx_seq_one_letter_code
_entity_poly.pdbx_strand_id
1 'polypeptide(L)'
;METLVERMRKAPPPRCKMFIECFHGEVMRIARDATAFDHRQSPFNLLILGGWELAADDAENIAWTRETWQQVQPYATQSVYVNYLNEAVDEGSDRIESAYGAEKFARLAALKAKYDPGNLFRMNQNVRPS
;
A
#
# COMPACT_ATOMS: atom_id res chain seq x y z
N MET A 1 3.14 16.21 10.27
CA MET A 1 3.28 15.61 11.62
C MET A 1 2.07 15.88 12.50
N GLU A 2 1.59 17.13 12.58
CA GLU A 2 0.39 17.49 13.36
C GLU A 2 -0.85 16.65 13.03
N THR A 3 -1.16 16.46 11.74
CA THR A 3 -2.27 15.59 11.30
C THR A 3 -2.17 14.17 11.86
N LEU A 4 -0.98 13.57 11.87
CA LEU A 4 -0.78 12.20 12.39
C LEU A 4 -1.02 12.14 13.90
N VAL A 5 -0.49 13.12 14.64
CA VAL A 5 -0.71 13.21 16.09
C VAL A 5 -2.20 13.35 16.41
N GLU A 6 -2.90 14.21 15.68
CA GLU A 6 -4.33 14.43 15.87
C GLU A 6 -5.16 13.18 15.54
N ARG A 7 -4.80 12.44 14.48
CA ARG A 7 -5.46 11.17 14.16
C ARG A 7 -5.19 10.09 15.21
N MET A 8 -3.97 9.97 15.75
CA MET A 8 -3.69 9.02 16.84
C MET A 8 -4.47 9.31 18.12
N ARG A 9 -4.69 10.59 18.46
CA ARG A 9 -5.51 10.94 19.65
C ARG A 9 -6.96 10.45 19.55
N LYS A 10 -7.46 10.28 18.31
CA LYS A 10 -8.81 9.78 18.00
C LYS A 10 -8.85 8.28 17.70
N ALA A 11 -7.73 7.58 17.86
CA ALA A 11 -7.65 6.16 17.55
C ALA A 11 -8.46 5.34 18.57
N PRO A 12 -9.27 4.37 18.12
CA PRO A 12 -9.91 3.43 19.03
C PRO A 12 -8.83 2.66 19.83
N PRO A 13 -8.96 2.56 21.16
CA PRO A 13 -8.01 1.83 21.99
C PRO A 13 -8.11 0.31 21.76
N PRO A 14 -7.06 -0.50 22.02
CA PRO A 14 -5.67 -0.15 22.31
C PRO A 14 -4.69 -0.54 21.17
N ARG A 15 -5.18 -0.95 20.00
CA ARG A 15 -4.36 -1.67 19.00
C ARG A 15 -4.13 -0.95 17.67
N CYS A 16 -4.81 0.17 17.43
CA CYS A 16 -4.53 1.04 16.28
C CYS A 16 -3.11 1.64 16.37
N LYS A 17 -2.38 1.63 15.26
CA LYS A 17 -0.98 2.10 15.18
C LYS A 17 -0.74 2.86 13.88
N MET A 18 0.23 3.77 13.94
CA MET A 18 0.85 4.34 12.75
C MET A 18 2.36 4.16 12.82
N PHE A 19 2.97 3.70 11.72
CA PHE A 19 4.41 3.57 11.60
C PHE A 19 4.91 4.51 10.51
N ILE A 20 5.93 5.30 10.84
CA ILE A 20 6.71 6.04 9.86
C ILE A 20 7.99 5.23 9.65
N GLU A 21 8.07 4.55 8.52
CA GLU A 21 9.24 3.78 8.13
C GLU A 21 10.17 4.69 7.33
N CYS A 22 11.40 4.82 7.79
CA CYS A 22 12.43 5.60 7.11
C CYS A 22 13.25 4.67 6.21
N PHE A 23 13.18 4.88 4.90
CA PHE A 23 14.06 4.22 3.96
C PHE A 23 15.35 5.03 3.79
N HIS A 24 16.48 4.34 3.87
CA HIS A 24 17.81 4.91 3.66
C HIS A 24 18.81 3.82 3.27
N GLY A 25 20.03 4.22 2.89
CA GLY A 25 21.12 3.29 2.61
C GLY A 25 20.99 2.55 1.28
N GLU A 26 21.37 1.28 1.27
CA GLU A 26 21.56 0.52 0.01
C GLU A 26 20.27 0.34 -0.79
N VAL A 27 19.14 0.20 -0.12
CA VAL A 27 17.84 0.02 -0.79
C VAL A 27 17.49 1.19 -1.71
N MET A 28 17.98 2.40 -1.40
CA MET A 28 17.77 3.62 -2.20
C MET A 28 18.83 3.83 -3.29
N ARG A 29 19.97 3.12 -3.23
CA ARG A 29 21.05 3.20 -4.24
C ARG A 29 20.83 2.28 -5.43
N ILE A 30 20.06 1.22 -5.26
CA ILE A 30 19.67 0.32 -6.34
C ILE A 30 18.84 1.09 -7.37
N ALA A 31 19.18 0.96 -8.65
CA ALA A 31 18.44 1.60 -9.73
C ALA A 31 16.96 1.20 -9.71
N ARG A 32 16.07 2.15 -10.02
CA ARG A 32 14.62 1.94 -9.92
C ARG A 32 14.18 0.73 -10.75
N ASP A 33 14.69 0.57 -11.97
CA ASP A 33 14.36 -0.47 -12.94
C ASP A 33 15.05 -1.83 -12.70
N ALA A 34 15.98 -1.92 -11.76
CA ALA A 34 16.74 -3.15 -11.48
C ALA A 34 15.86 -4.29 -10.90
N THR A 35 14.69 -3.96 -10.33
CA THR A 35 13.78 -4.92 -9.70
C THR A 35 12.31 -4.53 -9.91
N ALA A 36 11.38 -5.44 -9.59
CA ALA A 36 9.95 -5.13 -9.58
C ALA A 36 9.52 -4.11 -8.52
N PHE A 37 10.31 -3.92 -7.45
CA PHE A 37 10.03 -2.92 -6.42
C PHE A 37 10.28 -1.49 -6.94
N ASP A 38 9.32 -0.57 -6.75
CA ASP A 38 9.37 0.78 -7.33
C ASP A 38 9.84 1.88 -6.38
N HIS A 39 9.55 1.77 -5.10
CA HIS A 39 9.62 2.90 -4.16
C HIS A 39 11.02 3.10 -3.56
N ARG A 40 12.05 3.31 -4.40
CA ARG A 40 13.45 3.51 -3.95
C ARG A 40 13.82 4.97 -3.71
N GLN A 41 12.99 5.91 -4.16
CA GLN A 41 13.26 7.35 -4.10
C GLN A 41 12.43 8.10 -3.05
N SER A 42 11.48 7.42 -2.40
CA SER A 42 10.74 8.00 -1.26
C SER A 42 11.46 7.65 0.04
N PRO A 43 11.92 8.65 0.83
CA PRO A 43 12.64 8.38 2.08
C PRO A 43 11.71 7.92 3.22
N PHE A 44 10.40 8.06 3.06
CA PHE A 44 9.42 7.68 4.06
C PHE A 44 8.31 6.83 3.47
N ASN A 45 7.82 5.90 4.29
CA ASN A 45 6.59 5.15 4.07
C ASN A 45 5.74 5.22 5.34
N LEU A 46 4.42 5.36 5.16
CA LEU A 46 3.47 5.47 6.26
C LEU A 46 2.56 4.25 6.25
N LEU A 47 2.62 3.45 7.30
CA LEU A 47 1.65 2.38 7.54
C LEU A 47 0.61 2.84 8.56
N ILE A 48 -0.66 2.82 8.17
CA ILE A 48 -1.80 3.01 9.09
C ILE A 48 -2.41 1.63 9.34
N LEU A 49 -2.37 1.19 10.59
CA LEU A 49 -2.82 -0.14 10.98
C LEU A 49 -3.99 -0.01 11.96
N GLY A 50 -5.20 -0.31 11.48
CA GLY A 50 -6.35 -0.56 12.35
C GLY A 50 -6.20 -1.95 12.99
N GLY A 51 -6.40 -2.04 14.30
CA GLY A 51 -6.28 -3.31 15.02
C GLY A 51 -7.28 -3.38 16.17
N TRP A 52 -7.98 -4.51 16.29
CA TRP A 52 -8.99 -4.78 17.31
C TRP A 52 -9.17 -6.31 17.46
N GLU A 53 -9.97 -6.74 18.44
CA GLU A 53 -10.18 -8.17 18.75
C GLU A 53 -11.61 -8.63 18.48
N LEU A 54 -12.60 -7.79 18.81
CA LEU A 54 -14.01 -8.15 18.74
C LEU A 54 -14.60 -7.63 17.43
N ALA A 55 -15.35 -8.48 16.73
CA ALA A 55 -16.05 -8.07 15.50
C ALA A 55 -17.02 -6.88 15.71
N ALA A 56 -17.48 -6.67 16.95
CA ALA A 56 -18.30 -5.51 17.32
C ALA A 56 -17.58 -4.16 17.10
N ASP A 57 -16.24 -4.17 17.08
CA ASP A 57 -15.42 -2.97 16.93
C ASP A 57 -15.00 -2.70 15.46
N ASP A 58 -15.41 -3.56 14.52
CA ASP A 58 -15.05 -3.47 13.09
C ASP A 58 -15.33 -2.08 12.52
N ALA A 59 -16.55 -1.59 12.71
CA ALA A 59 -17.02 -0.35 12.08
C ALA A 59 -16.19 0.86 12.53
N GLU A 60 -15.90 0.97 13.82
CA GLU A 60 -15.14 2.09 14.39
C GLU A 60 -13.68 2.09 13.91
N ASN A 61 -13.04 0.91 13.93
CA ASN A 61 -11.63 0.79 13.55
C ASN A 61 -11.41 0.93 12.03
N ILE A 62 -12.32 0.39 11.22
CA ILE A 62 -12.30 0.57 9.76
C ILE A 62 -12.51 2.05 9.42
N ALA A 63 -13.48 2.72 10.06
CA ALA A 63 -13.73 4.14 9.85
C ALA A 63 -12.51 4.98 10.21
N TRP A 64 -11.91 4.76 11.39
CA TRP A 64 -10.72 5.48 11.80
C TRP A 64 -9.56 5.32 10.81
N THR A 65 -9.32 4.10 10.32
CA THR A 65 -8.25 3.81 9.35
C THR A 65 -8.47 4.55 8.03
N ARG A 66 -9.69 4.49 7.49
CA ARG A 66 -10.07 5.14 6.22
C ARG A 66 -10.01 6.66 6.31
N GLU A 67 -10.55 7.24 7.36
CA GLU A 67 -10.48 8.67 7.61
C GLU A 67 -9.03 9.15 7.78
N THR A 68 -8.21 8.38 8.51
CA THR A 68 -6.80 8.71 8.70
C THR A 68 -6.08 8.71 7.35
N TRP A 69 -6.33 7.71 6.49
CA TRP A 69 -5.79 7.69 5.13
C TRP A 69 -6.20 8.93 4.31
N GLN A 70 -7.48 9.28 4.31
CA GLN A 70 -7.99 10.47 3.60
C GLN A 70 -7.32 11.76 4.07
N GLN A 71 -7.09 11.91 5.38
CA GLN A 71 -6.47 13.10 5.96
C GLN A 71 -4.98 13.22 5.66
N VAL A 72 -4.28 12.10 5.45
CA VAL A 72 -2.84 12.11 5.13
C VAL A 72 -2.55 12.09 3.64
N GLN A 73 -3.54 11.73 2.80
CA GLN A 73 -3.41 11.63 1.35
C GLN A 73 -2.79 12.88 0.69
N PRO A 74 -3.09 14.14 1.10
CA PRO A 74 -2.48 15.33 0.51
C PRO A 74 -0.95 15.41 0.70
N TYR A 75 -0.39 14.67 1.65
CA TYR A 75 1.05 14.59 1.91
C TYR A 75 1.71 13.35 1.29
N ALA A 76 0.91 12.42 0.76
CA ALA A 76 1.39 11.19 0.16
C ALA A 76 1.72 11.38 -1.32
N THR A 77 2.66 10.59 -1.83
CA THR A 77 2.80 10.42 -3.27
C THR A 77 1.65 9.56 -3.80
N GLN A 78 1.47 9.51 -5.12
CA GLN A 78 0.47 8.62 -5.74
C GLN A 78 0.85 7.13 -5.63
N SER A 79 2.04 6.83 -5.14
CA SER A 79 2.57 5.47 -5.01
C SER A 79 2.14 4.84 -3.69
N VAL A 80 1.92 3.54 -3.72
CA VAL A 80 1.54 2.73 -2.57
C VAL A 80 2.34 1.44 -2.58
N TYR A 81 2.83 1.02 -1.42
CA TYR A 81 3.53 -0.26 -1.36
C TYR A 81 2.52 -1.41 -1.48
N VAL A 82 2.73 -2.27 -2.47
CA VAL A 82 1.80 -3.38 -2.81
C VAL A 82 1.42 -4.25 -1.62
N ASN A 83 2.33 -4.47 -0.66
CA ASN A 83 2.06 -5.28 0.52
C ASN A 83 1.10 -4.63 1.53
N TYR A 84 0.79 -3.34 1.38
CA TYR A 84 -0.12 -2.60 2.26
C TYR A 84 -1.49 -2.35 1.60
N LEU A 85 -1.68 -2.83 0.37
CA LEU A 85 -2.98 -2.81 -0.28
C LEU A 85 -3.91 -3.83 0.38
N ASN A 86 -5.11 -3.38 0.73
CA ASN A 86 -6.14 -4.21 1.33
C ASN A 86 -7.27 -4.43 0.30
N GLU A 87 -7.62 -5.69 0.06
CA GLU A 87 -8.73 -6.08 -0.83
C GLU A 87 -10.09 -5.48 -0.41
N ALA A 88 -10.27 -5.15 0.88
CA ALA A 88 -11.48 -4.55 1.41
C ALA A 88 -11.65 -3.04 1.10
N VAL A 89 -10.63 -2.43 0.52
CA VAL A 89 -10.77 -1.13 -0.13
C VAL A 89 -10.79 -1.47 -1.61
N ASP A 90 -11.94 -1.25 -2.25
CA ASP A 90 -12.17 -1.48 -3.68
C ASP A 90 -11.35 -0.49 -4.51
N GLU A 91 -10.02 -0.54 -4.35
CA GLU A 91 -9.05 0.38 -4.93
C GLU A 91 -8.79 0.07 -6.41
N GLY A 92 -9.39 -1.00 -6.92
CA GLY A 92 -9.40 -1.36 -8.33
C GLY A 92 -8.02 -1.75 -8.87
N SER A 93 -8.01 -2.15 -10.14
CA SER A 93 -6.78 -2.50 -10.87
C SER A 93 -5.80 -1.32 -10.94
N ASP A 94 -6.33 -0.10 -10.96
CA ASP A 94 -5.58 1.16 -11.12
C ASP A 94 -4.60 1.42 -9.97
N ARG A 95 -4.94 0.99 -8.75
CA ARG A 95 -4.07 1.14 -7.57
C ARG A 95 -2.96 0.08 -7.51
N ILE A 96 -3.18 -1.09 -8.11
CA ILE A 96 -2.12 -2.09 -8.29
C ILE A 96 -1.11 -1.57 -9.31
N GLU A 97 -1.58 -0.96 -10.41
CA GLU A 97 -0.69 -0.35 -11.39
C GLU A 97 0.16 0.77 -10.77
N SER A 98 -0.43 1.65 -9.94
CA SER A 98 0.33 2.72 -9.28
C SER A 98 1.38 2.23 -8.27
N ALA A 99 1.23 1.01 -7.74
CA ALA A 99 2.22 0.38 -6.87
C ALA A 99 3.51 -0.03 -7.62
N TYR A 100 3.40 -0.36 -8.91
CA TYR A 100 4.54 -0.75 -9.74
C TYR A 100 5.02 0.39 -10.67
N GLY A 101 4.13 1.30 -11.04
CA GLY A 101 4.31 2.24 -12.15
C GLY A 101 4.07 1.57 -13.50
N ALA A 102 3.56 2.34 -14.46
CA ALA A 102 3.10 1.84 -15.77
C ALA A 102 4.12 0.94 -16.50
N GLU A 103 5.39 1.35 -16.56
CA GLU A 103 6.43 0.60 -17.27
C GLU A 103 6.68 -0.79 -16.66
N LYS A 104 6.81 -0.87 -15.33
CA LYS A 104 7.03 -2.15 -14.65
C LYS A 104 5.77 -3.00 -14.65
N PHE A 105 4.60 -2.40 -14.49
CA PHE A 105 3.34 -3.10 -14.57
C PHE A 105 3.18 -3.80 -15.93
N ALA A 106 3.48 -3.09 -17.03
CA ALA A 106 3.48 -3.68 -18.37
C ALA A 106 4.49 -4.83 -18.50
N ARG A 107 5.71 -4.68 -17.98
CA ARG A 107 6.71 -5.76 -17.96
C ARG A 107 6.26 -6.97 -17.15
N LEU A 108 5.60 -6.75 -16.00
CA LEU A 108 5.05 -7.81 -15.16
C LEU A 108 3.87 -8.52 -15.85
N ALA A 109 3.00 -7.79 -16.54
CA ALA A 109 1.89 -8.35 -17.30
C ALA A 109 2.38 -9.26 -18.44
N ALA A 110 3.41 -8.84 -19.18
CA ALA A 110 4.05 -9.65 -20.21
C ALA A 110 4.71 -10.92 -19.63
N LEU A 111 5.36 -10.82 -18.46
CA LEU A 111 5.89 -11.99 -17.75
C LEU A 111 4.75 -12.92 -17.30
N LYS A 112 3.66 -12.39 -16.78
CA LYS A 112 2.48 -13.16 -16.39
C LYS A 112 1.86 -13.87 -17.59
N ALA A 113 1.77 -13.24 -18.75
CA ALA A 113 1.29 -13.86 -19.99
C ALA A 113 2.17 -15.05 -20.42
N LYS A 114 3.49 -14.98 -20.18
CA LYS A 114 4.42 -16.08 -20.49
C LYS A 114 4.32 -17.25 -19.49
N TYR A 115 4.24 -16.94 -18.20
CA TYR A 115 4.41 -17.94 -17.13
C TYR A 115 3.11 -18.41 -16.46
N ASP A 116 2.05 -17.60 -16.52
CA ASP A 116 0.73 -17.89 -15.97
C ASP A 116 -0.38 -17.28 -16.85
N PRO A 117 -0.49 -17.69 -18.14
CA PRO A 117 -1.45 -17.13 -19.09
C PRO A 117 -2.91 -17.34 -18.66
N GLY A 118 -3.19 -18.40 -17.90
CA GLY A 118 -4.52 -18.69 -17.35
C GLY A 118 -4.86 -17.88 -16.10
N ASN A 119 -3.95 -17.04 -15.61
CA ASN A 119 -4.08 -16.29 -14.37
C ASN A 119 -4.50 -17.18 -13.18
N LEU A 120 -3.87 -18.35 -13.06
CA LEU A 120 -4.15 -19.33 -12.01
C LEU A 120 -3.81 -18.74 -10.64
N PHE A 121 -2.66 -18.07 -10.52
CA PHE A 121 -2.19 -17.45 -9.28
C PHE A 121 -2.69 -16.02 -9.17
N ARG A 122 -3.94 -15.86 -8.72
CA ARG A 122 -4.65 -14.56 -8.69
C ARG A 122 -5.14 -14.09 -7.32
N MET A 123 -4.91 -14.86 -6.25
CA MET A 123 -5.17 -14.44 -4.87
C MET A 123 -3.97 -13.66 -4.33
N ASN A 124 -3.74 -12.49 -4.91
CA ASN A 124 -2.68 -11.55 -4.59
C ASN A 124 -3.05 -10.18 -5.18
N GLN A 125 -2.17 -9.18 -5.04
CA GLN A 125 -2.27 -7.91 -5.76
C GLN A 125 -2.01 -8.15 -7.26
N ASN A 126 -3.05 -8.65 -7.93
CA ASN A 126 -2.92 -9.39 -9.16
C ASN A 126 -2.67 -8.50 -10.38
N VAL A 127 -1.58 -8.79 -11.08
CA VAL A 127 -1.33 -8.28 -12.43
C VAL A 127 -1.97 -9.26 -13.43
N ARG A 128 -2.90 -8.77 -14.26
CA ARG A 128 -3.52 -9.59 -15.31
C ARG A 128 -2.53 -9.79 -16.47
N PRO A 129 -2.49 -10.96 -17.10
CA PRO A 129 -1.67 -11.17 -18.29
C PRO A 129 -2.20 -10.31 -19.45
N SER A 130 -1.29 -9.67 -20.18
CA SER A 130 -1.58 -8.87 -21.40
C SER A 130 -0.40 -8.87 -22.35
#